data_AF-A0A940NTZ7-F1
#
_entry.id   AF-A0A940NTZ7-F1
#
_cell.length_a   1.000
_cell.length_b   1.000
_cell.length_c   1.000
_cell.angle_alpha   90.00
_cell.angle_beta   90.00
_cell.angle_gamma   90.00
#
_symmetry.space_group_name_H-M   'P 1'
#
loop_
_entity.id
_entity.type
_entity.pdbx_description
1 polymer ?
#
loop_
_entity_poly.entity_id
_entity_poly.type
_entity_poly.pdbx_seq_one_letter_code
_entity_poly.pdbx_strand_id
1 'polypeptide(L)'
;MRGFPTREEVERIRQYYPAGTRIVLDDMPEDPFPIAPGTVGDVIGVDDAGQIMVRWQNGRSLSLIPGVDSFHAAPELKTAVGRLGFKLKQCYEAFQKEWCAKPPEEIIAMADKIFAVQMAAEHLAQAVNAEQAEFLLQFQNPLDMVSDEWLSRTRDDFLLAAEDLSDMTGYLMDADDLEEMYPLEQDISM
;
A
#
# COMPACT_ATOMS: atom_id res chain seq x y z
N MET A 1 27.97 28.79 -3.02
CA MET A 1 26.58 29.27 -2.91
C MET A 1 25.70 28.26 -3.63
N ARG A 2 24.75 27.61 -2.96
CA ARG A 2 23.64 26.93 -3.67
C ARG A 2 22.81 28.05 -4.31
N GLY A 3 22.84 28.15 -5.63
CA GLY A 3 22.07 29.15 -6.36
C GLY A 3 20.58 28.84 -6.26
N PHE A 4 19.73 29.86 -6.28
CA PHE A 4 18.30 29.65 -6.46
C PHE A 4 18.06 28.93 -7.79
N PRO A 5 17.09 27.99 -7.84
CA PRO A 5 16.77 27.30 -9.08
C PRO A 5 16.37 28.30 -10.16
N THR A 6 16.77 28.01 -11.39
CA THR A 6 16.33 28.75 -12.58
C THR A 6 14.83 28.53 -12.81
N ARG A 7 14.21 29.43 -13.58
CA ARG A 7 12.79 29.30 -13.93
C ARG A 7 12.48 27.96 -14.63
N GLU A 8 13.38 27.48 -15.48
CA GLU A 8 13.23 26.20 -16.17
C GLU A 8 13.28 25.02 -15.19
N GLU A 9 14.13 25.08 -14.17
CA GLU A 9 14.18 24.07 -13.10
C GLU A 9 12.90 24.07 -12.25
N VAL A 10 12.38 25.25 -11.91
CA VAL A 10 11.10 25.37 -11.19
C VAL A 10 9.94 24.80 -12.03
N GLU A 11 9.90 25.09 -13.34
CA GLU A 11 8.87 24.52 -14.22
C GLU A 11 9.00 22.99 -14.36
N ARG A 12 10.22 22.44 -14.36
CA ARG A 12 10.40 20.99 -14.29
C ARG A 12 9.86 20.41 -12.99
N ILE A 13 10.13 21.04 -11.85
CA ILE A 13 9.59 20.58 -10.55
C ILE A 13 8.05 20.59 -10.58
N ARG A 14 7.43 21.65 -11.14
CA ARG A 14 5.97 21.73 -11.33
C ARG A 14 5.42 20.60 -12.20
N GLN A 15 6.17 20.16 -13.22
CA GLN A 15 5.78 19.04 -14.08
C GLN A 15 5.90 17.69 -13.37
N TYR A 16 6.94 17.49 -12.56
CA TYR A 16 7.13 16.25 -11.81
C TYR A 16 6.17 16.12 -10.62
N TYR A 17 5.80 17.22 -9.99
CA TYR A 17 4.95 17.26 -8.80
C TYR A 17 3.78 18.24 -9.00
N PRO A 18 2.82 17.93 -9.89
CA PRO A 18 1.61 18.72 -10.02
C PRO A 18 0.77 18.69 -8.74
N ALA A 19 -0.14 19.65 -8.59
CA ALA A 19 -1.10 19.63 -7.50
C ALA A 19 -1.93 18.34 -7.53
N GLY A 20 -2.10 17.71 -6.38
CA GLY A 20 -2.75 16.40 -6.22
C GLY A 20 -1.79 15.22 -6.23
N THR A 21 -0.50 15.39 -6.54
CA THR A 21 0.49 14.32 -6.35
C THR A 21 0.57 13.95 -4.87
N ARG A 22 0.42 12.66 -4.57
CA ARG A 22 0.62 12.14 -3.22
C ARG A 22 2.10 11.84 -2.99
N ILE A 23 2.66 12.31 -1.89
CA ILE A 23 4.07 12.18 -1.54
C ILE A 23 4.19 11.54 -0.15
N VAL A 24 5.20 10.69 0.02
CA VAL A 24 5.62 10.17 1.31
C VAL A 24 6.97 10.80 1.65
N LEU A 25 7.08 11.35 2.86
CA LEU A 25 8.35 11.84 3.35
C LEU A 25 9.24 10.68 3.81
N ASP A 26 10.50 10.68 3.39
CA ASP A 26 11.50 9.72 3.88
C ASP A 26 12.36 10.34 4.99
N ASP A 27 12.87 11.55 4.79
CA ASP A 27 13.69 12.25 5.78
C ASP A 27 13.77 13.77 5.52
N MET A 28 13.97 14.54 6.58
CA MET A 28 14.12 16.00 6.56
C MET A 28 15.24 16.41 7.54
N PRO A 29 16.52 16.21 7.15
CA PRO A 29 17.64 16.21 8.09
C PRO A 29 18.04 17.61 8.59
N GLU A 30 17.71 18.67 7.86
CA GLU A 30 18.12 20.04 8.18
C GLU A 30 17.05 20.85 8.94
N ASP A 31 15.84 20.32 9.15
CA ASP A 31 14.73 21.04 9.81
C ASP A 31 14.69 20.77 11.32
N PRO A 32 14.57 21.81 12.18
CA PRO A 32 14.50 21.64 13.64
C PRO A 32 13.18 21.05 14.15
N PHE A 33 12.12 21.06 13.32
CA PHE A 33 10.79 20.52 13.60
C PHE A 33 10.28 19.72 12.40
N PRO A 34 10.96 18.63 12.02
CA PRO A 34 10.68 17.92 10.77
C PRO A 34 9.28 17.31 10.79
N ILE A 35 8.73 17.06 9.61
CA ILE A 35 7.62 16.13 9.47
C ILE A 35 8.16 14.71 9.73
N ALA A 36 7.38 13.85 10.39
CA ALA A 36 7.84 12.51 10.71
C ALA A 36 8.02 11.69 9.42
N PRO A 37 9.12 10.92 9.25
CA PRO A 37 9.26 9.94 8.19
C PRO A 37 8.04 9.03 8.05
N GLY A 38 7.67 8.69 6.82
CA GLY A 38 6.47 7.93 6.47
C GLY A 38 5.16 8.74 6.47
N THR A 39 5.18 10.01 6.89
CA THR A 39 3.98 10.86 6.80
C THR A 39 3.63 11.08 5.33
N VAL A 40 2.36 10.87 5.00
CA VAL A 40 1.82 11.10 3.66
C VAL A 40 1.27 12.52 3.56
N GLY A 41 1.45 13.15 2.41
CA GLY A 41 0.88 14.46 2.10
C GLY A 41 0.49 14.59 0.64
N ASP A 42 -0.39 15.55 0.37
CA ASP A 42 -0.82 15.90 -0.98
C ASP A 42 -0.17 17.20 -1.41
N VAL A 43 0.45 17.21 -2.58
CA VAL A 43 1.01 18.42 -3.19
C VAL A 43 -0.11 19.39 -3.48
N ILE A 44 0.01 20.63 -3.00
CA ILE A 44 -0.92 21.71 -3.30
C ILE A 44 -0.39 22.67 -4.36
N GLY A 45 0.93 22.65 -4.60
CA GLY A 45 1.58 23.42 -5.64
C GLY A 45 3.10 23.46 -5.47
N VAL A 46 3.78 24.18 -6.36
CA VAL A 46 5.21 24.47 -6.27
C VAL A 46 5.40 25.97 -6.40
N ASP A 47 6.04 26.57 -5.39
CA ASP A 47 6.24 28.02 -5.35
C ASP A 47 7.33 28.48 -6.34
N ASP A 48 7.55 29.79 -6.42
CA ASP A 48 8.53 30.38 -7.34
C ASP A 48 9.99 30.16 -6.90
N ALA A 49 10.20 29.67 -5.67
CA ALA A 49 11.51 29.26 -5.16
C ALA A 49 11.81 27.78 -5.46
N GLY A 50 10.87 27.04 -6.07
CA GLY A 50 10.99 25.62 -6.38
C GLY A 50 10.71 24.70 -5.20
N GLN A 51 10.13 25.22 -4.10
CA GLN A 51 9.69 24.39 -2.98
C GLN A 51 8.33 23.76 -3.28
N ILE A 52 8.18 22.49 -2.93
CA ILE A 52 6.94 21.75 -3.12
C ILE A 52 6.07 22.00 -1.90
N MET A 53 4.96 22.70 -2.09
CA MET A 53 4.00 22.95 -1.03
C MET A 53 3.15 21.68 -0.82
N VAL A 54 3.12 21.18 0.42
CA VAL A 54 2.44 19.93 0.77
C VAL A 54 1.43 20.17 1.88
N ARG A 55 0.24 19.60 1.74
CA ARG A 55 -0.71 19.43 2.84
C ARG A 55 -0.49 18.05 3.44
N TRP A 56 0.07 17.99 4.65
CA TRP A 56 0.35 16.73 5.33
C TRP A 56 -0.88 16.22 6.07
N GLN A 57 -1.02 14.90 6.15
CA GLN A 57 -2.14 14.25 6.86
C GLN A 57 -2.17 14.55 8.35
N ASN A 58 -1.03 14.87 8.97
CA ASN A 58 -0.94 15.30 10.36
C ASN A 58 -1.40 16.77 10.58
N GLY A 59 -2.00 17.41 9.56
CA GLY A 59 -2.50 18.77 9.62
C GLY A 59 -1.44 19.87 9.43
N ARG A 60 -0.16 19.50 9.27
CA ARG A 60 0.91 20.46 8.99
C ARG A 60 0.97 20.82 7.49
N SER A 61 1.67 21.90 7.17
CA SER A 61 1.79 22.43 5.81
C SER A 61 3.23 22.83 5.45
N LEU A 62 4.22 22.10 5.95
CA LEU A 62 5.63 22.37 5.69
C LEU A 62 5.97 22.00 4.24
N SER A 63 6.64 22.90 3.52
CA SER A 63 7.08 22.64 2.13
C SER A 63 8.31 21.75 2.09
N LEU A 64 8.46 20.97 1.02
CA LEU A 64 9.66 20.18 0.73
C LEU A 64 10.61 20.97 -0.18
N ILE A 65 11.91 20.80 0.05
CA ILE A 65 12.99 21.38 -0.72
C ILE A 65 13.67 20.25 -1.52
N PRO A 66 13.46 20.19 -2.86
CA PRO A 66 14.11 19.19 -3.70
C PRO A 66 15.64 19.20 -3.56
N GLY A 67 16.23 18.04 -3.29
CA GLY A 67 17.69 17.88 -3.11
C GLY A 67 18.22 18.24 -1.72
N VAL A 68 17.35 18.64 -0.79
CA VAL A 68 17.64 18.76 0.64
C VAL A 68 16.82 17.73 1.42
N ASP A 69 15.52 17.68 1.16
CA ASP A 69 14.62 16.69 1.76
C ASP A 69 14.58 15.41 0.92
N SER A 70 14.42 14.28 1.58
CA SER A 70 14.23 12.97 0.94
C SER A 70 12.76 12.59 0.98
N PHE A 71 12.20 12.31 -0.20
CA PHE A 71 10.80 11.94 -0.36
C PHE A 71 10.60 11.23 -1.68
N HIS A 72 9.49 10.51 -1.80
CA HIS A 72 9.08 9.88 -3.04
C HIS A 72 7.60 10.13 -3.31
N ALA A 73 7.23 10.22 -4.60
CA ALA A 73 5.83 10.16 -4.96
C ALA A 73 5.27 8.81 -4.53
N ALA A 74 4.18 8.82 -3.77
CA ALA A 74 3.41 7.63 -3.56
C ALA A 74 2.97 7.12 -4.95
N PRO A 75 2.94 5.80 -5.17
CA PRO A 75 2.40 5.26 -6.41
C PRO A 75 1.01 5.86 -6.66
N GLU A 76 0.75 6.37 -7.86
CA GLU A 76 -0.60 6.77 -8.21
C GLU A 76 -1.48 5.52 -8.26
N LEU A 77 -2.15 5.20 -7.15
CA LEU A 77 -3.09 4.08 -7.05
C LEU A 77 -4.43 4.45 -7.73
N LYS A 78 -4.38 4.93 -8.97
CA LYS A 78 -5.56 5.38 -9.75
C LYS A 78 -6.52 4.23 -10.03
N THR A 79 -6.02 3.01 -10.11
CA THR A 79 -6.81 1.81 -10.37
C THR A 79 -7.09 1.05 -9.06
N ALA A 80 -8.23 0.37 -8.99
CA ALA A 80 -8.56 -0.53 -7.88
C ALA A 80 -7.48 -1.60 -7.67
N VAL A 81 -6.97 -2.17 -8.76
CA VAL A 81 -5.86 -3.14 -8.75
C VAL A 81 -4.58 -2.55 -8.16
N GLY A 82 -4.24 -1.31 -8.50
CA GLY A 82 -3.11 -0.61 -7.91
C GLY A 82 -3.27 -0.44 -6.40
N ARG A 83 -4.43 0.07 -5.96
CA ARG A 83 -4.79 0.21 -4.54
C ARG A 83 -4.68 -1.11 -3.80
N LEU A 84 -5.22 -2.17 -4.39
CA LEU A 84 -5.15 -3.51 -3.83
C LEU A 84 -3.69 -3.96 -3.68
N GLY A 85 -2.86 -3.85 -4.72
CA GLY A 85 -1.45 -4.24 -4.65
C GLY A 85 -0.68 -3.54 -3.52
N PHE A 86 -0.95 -2.24 -3.30
CA PHE A 86 -0.38 -1.51 -2.17
C PHE A 86 -0.86 -2.06 -0.81
N LYS A 87 -2.17 -2.30 -0.67
CA LYS A 87 -2.76 -2.87 0.55
C LYS A 87 -2.20 -4.26 0.86
N LEU A 88 -2.11 -5.13 -0.14
CA LEU A 88 -1.53 -6.48 0.01
C LEU A 88 -0.09 -6.42 0.52
N LYS A 89 0.72 -5.50 -0.01
CA LYS A 89 2.08 -5.30 0.47
C LYS A 89 2.11 -4.90 1.96
N GLN A 90 1.25 -3.98 2.38
CA GLN A 90 1.16 -3.58 3.80
C GLN A 90 0.71 -4.72 4.70
N CYS A 91 -0.30 -5.49 4.29
CA CYS A 91 -0.75 -6.68 5.03
C CYS A 91 0.38 -7.71 5.15
N TYR A 92 1.13 -7.95 4.07
CA TYR A 92 2.26 -8.89 4.08
C TYR A 92 3.38 -8.43 5.01
N GLU A 93 3.72 -7.13 5.01
CA GLU A 93 4.69 -6.57 5.95
C GLU A 93 4.26 -6.73 7.42
N ALA A 94 2.95 -6.65 7.70
CA ALA A 94 2.41 -6.90 9.04
C ALA A 94 2.58 -8.38 9.44
N PHE A 95 2.26 -9.31 8.54
CA PHE A 95 2.51 -10.75 8.74
C PHE A 95 3.99 -11.04 8.97
N GLN A 96 4.89 -10.47 8.17
CA GLN A 96 6.33 -10.67 8.34
C GLN A 96 6.81 -10.22 9.73
N LYS A 97 6.32 -9.09 10.24
CA LYS A 97 6.64 -8.63 11.60
C LYS A 97 6.12 -9.59 12.66
N GLU A 98 4.90 -10.11 12.50
CA GLU A 98 4.33 -11.09 13.42
C GLU A 98 5.14 -12.39 13.42
N TRP A 99 5.46 -12.94 12.25
CA TRP A 99 6.23 -14.17 12.10
C TRP A 99 7.64 -14.04 12.69
N CYS A 100 8.32 -12.91 12.46
CA CYS A 100 9.65 -12.68 13.02
C CYS A 100 9.67 -12.63 14.56
N ALA A 101 8.52 -12.41 15.21
CA ALA A 101 8.40 -12.38 16.66
C ALA A 101 8.13 -13.77 17.29
N LYS A 102 7.82 -14.79 16.49
CA LYS A 102 7.46 -16.14 16.96
C LYS A 102 8.66 -17.09 17.06
N PRO A 103 8.61 -18.11 17.93
CA PRO A 103 9.64 -19.13 17.98
C PRO A 103 9.62 -20.02 16.72
N PRO A 104 10.75 -20.66 16.34
CA PRO A 104 10.84 -21.47 15.14
C PRO A 104 9.82 -22.62 15.04
N GLU A 105 9.42 -23.20 16.17
CA GLU A 105 8.44 -24.29 16.22
C GLU A 105 7.06 -23.84 15.72
N GLU A 106 6.62 -22.64 16.13
CA GLU A 106 5.36 -22.05 15.65
C GLU A 106 5.45 -21.69 14.17
N ILE A 107 6.60 -21.16 13.72
CA ILE A 107 6.83 -20.82 12.31
C ILE A 107 6.74 -22.06 11.40
N ILE A 108 7.34 -23.17 11.83
CA ILE A 108 7.27 -24.44 11.10
C ILE A 108 5.82 -24.95 11.04
N ALA A 109 5.08 -24.85 12.15
CA ALA A 109 3.69 -25.32 12.20
C ALA A 109 2.75 -24.52 11.29
N MET A 110 3.10 -23.28 10.94
CA MET A 110 2.31 -22.43 10.04
C MET A 110 2.88 -22.32 8.62
N ALA A 111 3.81 -23.20 8.23
CA ALA A 111 4.49 -23.14 6.93
C ALA A 111 3.53 -23.05 5.74
N ASP A 112 2.43 -23.82 5.76
CA ASP A 112 1.42 -23.79 4.70
C ASP A 112 0.71 -22.44 4.62
N LYS A 113 0.38 -21.83 5.77
CA LYS A 113 -0.22 -20.48 5.83
C LYS A 113 0.77 -19.42 5.38
N ILE A 114 2.04 -19.50 5.79
CA ILE A 114 3.09 -18.58 5.32
C ILE A 114 3.19 -18.64 3.79
N PHE A 115 3.21 -19.85 3.23
CA PHE A 115 3.27 -20.05 1.78
C PHE A 115 2.04 -19.47 1.08
N ALA A 116 0.83 -19.79 1.54
CA ALA A 116 -0.42 -19.28 0.96
C ALA A 116 -0.50 -17.74 1.02
N VAL A 117 -0.13 -17.13 2.15
CA VAL A 117 -0.07 -15.68 2.31
C VAL A 117 0.97 -15.06 1.38
N GLN A 118 2.16 -15.67 1.25
CA GLN A 118 3.21 -15.18 0.35
C GLN A 118 2.75 -15.23 -1.12
N MET A 119 2.19 -16.37 -1.55
CA MET A 119 1.68 -16.52 -2.91
C MET A 119 0.57 -15.52 -3.23
N ALA A 120 -0.36 -15.31 -2.30
CA ALA A 120 -1.40 -14.30 -2.43
C ALA A 120 -0.81 -12.88 -2.53
N ALA A 121 0.18 -12.54 -1.70
CA ALA A 121 0.81 -11.22 -1.73
C ALA A 121 1.53 -10.93 -3.06
N GLU A 122 2.18 -11.94 -3.65
CA GLU A 122 2.94 -11.80 -4.89
C GLU A 122 2.05 -11.75 -6.14
N HIS A 123 0.97 -12.53 -6.17
CA HIS A 123 0.22 -12.80 -7.41
C HIS A 123 -1.20 -12.26 -7.44
N LEU A 124 -1.86 -12.04 -6.30
CA LEU A 124 -3.29 -11.73 -6.26
C LEU A 124 -3.65 -10.47 -7.06
N ALA A 125 -2.87 -9.39 -6.92
CA ALA A 125 -3.14 -8.15 -7.66
C ALA A 125 -3.06 -8.30 -9.18
N GLN A 126 -2.31 -9.28 -9.70
CA GLN A 126 -2.20 -9.54 -11.14
C GLN A 126 -3.29 -10.50 -11.63
N ALA A 127 -3.84 -11.32 -10.72
CA ALA A 127 -4.85 -12.32 -11.03
C ALA A 127 -6.27 -11.74 -11.07
N VAL A 128 -6.51 -10.60 -10.40
CA VAL A 128 -7.87 -10.04 -10.24
C VAL A 128 -8.14 -8.88 -11.19
N ASN A 129 -9.41 -8.74 -11.56
CA ASN A 129 -9.92 -7.59 -12.29
C ASN A 129 -10.23 -6.40 -11.35
N ALA A 130 -10.72 -5.29 -11.91
CA ALA A 130 -11.02 -4.09 -11.13
C ALA A 130 -12.15 -4.28 -10.11
N GLU A 131 -13.19 -5.04 -10.45
CA GLU A 131 -14.35 -5.28 -9.57
C GLU A 131 -13.97 -6.17 -8.39
N GLN A 132 -13.27 -7.27 -8.66
CA GLN A 132 -12.69 -8.14 -7.64
C GLN A 132 -11.71 -7.35 -6.75
N ALA A 133 -10.93 -6.43 -7.32
CA ALA A 133 -10.04 -5.59 -6.53
C ALA A 133 -10.80 -4.63 -5.61
N GLU A 134 -11.91 -4.01 -6.05
CA GLU A 134 -12.75 -3.17 -5.18
C GLU A 134 -13.41 -4.00 -4.08
N PHE A 135 -13.86 -5.23 -4.38
CA PHE A 135 -14.39 -6.14 -3.37
C PHE A 135 -13.35 -6.44 -2.29
N LEU A 136 -12.14 -6.87 -2.68
CA LEU A 136 -11.06 -7.19 -1.74
C LEU A 136 -10.62 -5.98 -0.92
N LEU A 137 -10.73 -4.77 -1.47
CA LEU A 137 -10.38 -3.53 -0.77
C LEU A 137 -11.30 -3.23 0.43
N GLN A 138 -12.49 -3.82 0.50
CA GLN A 138 -13.43 -3.63 1.61
C GLN A 138 -12.98 -4.31 2.90
N PHE A 139 -12.11 -5.32 2.83
CA PHE A 139 -11.65 -6.09 4.00
C PHE A 139 -10.35 -5.54 4.55
N GLN A 140 -10.19 -5.50 5.87
CA GLN A 140 -8.95 -5.01 6.52
C GLN A 140 -7.72 -5.84 6.12
N ASN A 141 -7.87 -7.17 6.05
CA ASN A 141 -6.80 -8.08 5.65
C ASN A 141 -7.23 -9.06 4.56
N PRO A 142 -7.19 -8.63 3.28
CA PRO A 142 -7.58 -9.51 2.17
C PRO A 142 -6.63 -10.71 1.98
N LEU A 143 -5.38 -10.63 2.44
CA LEU A 143 -4.45 -11.77 2.39
C LEU A 143 -4.88 -12.89 3.32
N ASP A 144 -5.42 -12.57 4.50
CA ASP A 144 -5.87 -13.58 5.45
C ASP A 144 -7.04 -14.38 4.87
N MET A 145 -8.05 -13.67 4.37
CA MET A 145 -9.22 -14.25 3.71
C MET A 145 -8.85 -15.15 2.53
N VAL A 146 -8.03 -14.62 1.61
CA VAL A 146 -7.63 -15.35 0.40
C VAL A 146 -6.77 -16.57 0.75
N SER A 147 -5.85 -16.45 1.72
CA SER A 147 -5.00 -17.58 2.11
C SER A 147 -5.76 -18.66 2.89
N ASP A 148 -6.77 -18.30 3.69
CA ASP A 148 -7.62 -19.29 4.36
C ASP A 148 -8.47 -20.07 3.35
N GLU A 149 -9.03 -19.38 2.36
CA GLU A 149 -9.77 -20.04 1.28
C GLU A 149 -8.85 -20.90 0.40
N TRP A 150 -7.60 -20.46 0.17
CA TRP A 150 -6.60 -21.27 -0.51
C TRP A 150 -6.37 -22.59 0.26
N LEU A 151 -6.15 -22.51 1.58
CA LEU A 151 -5.91 -23.67 2.43
C LEU A 151 -7.13 -24.57 2.58
N SER A 152 -8.35 -24.01 2.53
CA SER A 152 -9.59 -24.79 2.55
C SER A 152 -9.70 -25.70 1.33
N ARG A 153 -9.26 -25.22 0.16
CA ARG A 153 -9.30 -25.94 -1.13
C ARG A 153 -8.12 -26.88 -1.36
N THR A 154 -6.91 -26.47 -0.95
CA THR A 154 -5.65 -27.18 -1.27
C THR A 154 -5.37 -28.33 -0.29
N ARG A 155 -6.32 -28.64 0.60
CA ARG A 155 -6.13 -29.60 1.69
C ARG A 155 -5.84 -31.04 1.25
N ASP A 156 -6.07 -31.39 -0.03
CA ASP A 156 -5.82 -32.73 -0.58
C ASP A 156 -4.88 -32.80 -1.80
N ASP A 157 -4.51 -31.69 -2.46
CA ASP A 157 -3.58 -31.75 -3.60
C ASP A 157 -2.75 -30.46 -3.77
N PHE A 158 -1.50 -30.52 -3.34
CA PHE A 158 -0.55 -29.40 -3.23
C PHE A 158 -0.14 -28.76 -4.58
N LEU A 159 -0.56 -29.33 -5.72
CA LEU A 159 -0.07 -28.98 -7.06
C LEU A 159 -1.04 -28.19 -7.94
N LEU A 160 -2.30 -27.96 -7.53
CA LEU A 160 -3.30 -27.28 -8.36
C LEU A 160 -3.51 -25.79 -8.01
N ALA A 161 -2.84 -25.27 -6.99
CA ALA A 161 -3.37 -24.13 -6.27
C ALA A 161 -3.00 -22.72 -6.80
N ALA A 162 -2.04 -22.62 -7.72
CA ALA A 162 -1.67 -21.33 -8.30
C ALA A 162 -2.50 -20.96 -9.54
N GLU A 163 -3.19 -21.92 -10.17
CA GLU A 163 -3.80 -21.70 -11.48
C GLU A 163 -5.11 -20.92 -11.45
N ASP A 164 -5.78 -20.71 -10.30
CA ASP A 164 -7.00 -19.90 -10.33
C ASP A 164 -7.33 -19.08 -9.07
N LEU A 165 -6.43 -18.14 -8.75
CA LEU A 165 -6.69 -17.06 -7.78
C LEU A 165 -7.91 -16.21 -8.19
N SER A 166 -8.18 -16.05 -9.49
CA SER A 166 -9.33 -15.31 -10.00
C SER A 166 -10.65 -16.03 -9.65
N ASP A 167 -10.78 -17.31 -9.97
CA ASP A 167 -11.96 -18.14 -9.69
C ASP A 167 -12.21 -18.25 -8.19
N MET A 168 -11.14 -18.33 -7.39
CA MET A 168 -11.27 -18.28 -5.95
C MET A 168 -11.86 -16.95 -5.47
N THR A 169 -11.39 -15.81 -5.99
CA THR A 169 -12.00 -14.50 -5.65
C THR A 169 -13.43 -14.37 -6.17
N GLY A 170 -13.75 -14.96 -7.33
CA GLY A 170 -15.13 -15.03 -7.83
C GLY A 170 -16.05 -15.80 -6.88
N TYR A 171 -15.62 -16.95 -6.38
CA TYR A 171 -16.39 -17.71 -5.39
C TYR A 171 -16.58 -16.96 -4.08
N LEU A 172 -15.56 -16.24 -3.61
CA LEU A 172 -15.67 -15.42 -2.40
C LEU A 172 -16.72 -14.31 -2.60
N MET A 173 -16.79 -13.68 -3.78
CA MET A 173 -17.83 -12.69 -4.06
C MET A 173 -19.26 -13.26 -3.98
N ASP A 174 -19.44 -14.56 -4.22
CA ASP A 174 -20.73 -15.24 -4.16
C ASP A 174 -21.07 -15.78 -2.75
N ALA A 175 -20.15 -15.67 -1.78
CA ALA A 175 -20.36 -16.14 -0.41
C ALA A 175 -21.07 -15.07 0.45
N ASP A 176 -22.23 -15.43 1.02
CA ASP A 176 -23.12 -14.51 1.74
C ASP A 176 -22.64 -14.13 3.16
N ASP A 177 -21.61 -14.79 3.71
CA ASP A 177 -21.22 -14.71 5.13
C ASP A 177 -19.83 -14.10 5.39
N LEU A 178 -19.11 -13.66 4.36
CA LEU A 178 -17.74 -13.16 4.50
C LEU A 178 -17.62 -11.89 5.34
N GLU A 179 -18.63 -11.01 5.28
CA GLU A 179 -18.67 -9.78 6.07
C GLU A 179 -18.80 -10.06 7.58
N GLU A 180 -19.33 -11.23 7.96
CA GLU A 180 -19.40 -11.66 9.35
C GLU A 180 -18.08 -12.31 9.82
N MET A 181 -17.34 -12.92 8.90
CA MET A 181 -16.10 -13.65 9.20
C MET A 181 -14.86 -12.76 9.21
N TYR A 182 -14.81 -11.74 8.35
CA TYR A 182 -13.62 -10.90 8.17
C TYR A 182 -13.92 -9.42 8.47
N PRO A 183 -13.09 -8.75 9.27
CA PRO A 183 -13.28 -7.33 9.56
C PRO A 183 -13.25 -6.46 8.30
N LEU A 184 -14.29 -5.66 8.11
CA LEU A 184 -14.37 -4.64 7.06
C LEU A 184 -13.60 -3.37 7.44
N GLU A 185 -13.20 -2.60 6.44
CA GLU A 185 -12.73 -1.23 6.60
C GLU A 185 -13.83 -0.39 7.27
N GLN A 186 -13.44 0.44 8.24
CA GLN A 186 -14.38 1.39 8.83
C GLN A 186 -14.60 2.54 7.85
N ASP A 187 -15.86 2.83 7.53
CA ASP A 187 -16.23 3.98 6.72
C ASP A 187 -15.81 5.24 7.47
N ILE A 188 -14.68 5.85 7.09
CA ILE A 188 -14.21 7.10 7.70
C ILE A 188 -15.06 8.23 7.10
N SER A 189 -16.32 8.29 7.54
CA SER A 189 -17.16 9.46 7.39
C SER A 189 -16.75 10.47 8.46
N MET A 190 -15.93 11.45 8.06
CA MET A 190 -15.86 12.76 8.70
C MET A 190 -15.36 13.83 7.74
#